data_AF-A0A154P7N8-F1
#
_entry.id   AF-A0A154P7N8-F1
#
_cell.length_a   1.000
_cell.length_b   1.000
_cell.length_c   1.000
_cell.angle_alpha   90.00
_cell.angle_beta   90.00
_cell.angle_gamma   90.00
#
_symmetry.space_group_name_H-M   'P 1'
#
loop_
_entity.id
_entity.type
_entity.pdbx_description
1 polymer ?
#
loop_
_entity_poly.entity_id
_entity_poly.type
_entity_poly.pdbx_seq_one_letter_code
_entity_poly.pdbx_strand_id
1 'polypeptide(L)'
;IKAEMRTKVIELLGNSNNGNKQKLPKPPHDIALLNELIREYLDSMGYKYSSTVFMSECNLSKQPLDRFLLAQSLGVTENDDERELPLLCNILETVKNMRN
;
A
#
# COMPACT_ATOMS: atom_id res chain seq x y z
N ILE A 1 -9.94 -28.11 -7.38
CA ILE A 1 -9.18 -28.20 -8.65
C ILE A 1 -8.36 -26.93 -8.98
N LYS A 2 -8.92 -25.81 -9.48
CA LYS A 2 -8.09 -24.65 -9.93
C LYS A 2 -7.34 -23.93 -8.79
N ALA A 3 -7.94 -23.84 -7.60
CA ALA A 3 -7.31 -23.24 -6.42
C ALA A 3 -6.18 -24.11 -5.86
N GLU A 4 -6.37 -25.43 -5.78
CA GLU A 4 -5.32 -26.37 -5.37
C GLU A 4 -4.14 -26.38 -6.33
N MET A 5 -4.39 -26.30 -7.64
CA MET A 5 -3.30 -26.20 -8.62
C MET A 5 -2.49 -24.91 -8.42
N ARG A 6 -3.13 -23.78 -8.11
CA ARG A 6 -2.42 -22.53 -7.80
C ARG A 6 -1.59 -22.67 -6.53
N THR A 7 -2.12 -23.26 -5.47
CA THR A 7 -1.37 -23.51 -4.24
C THR A 7 -0.20 -24.46 -4.48
N LYS A 8 -0.41 -25.54 -5.26
CA LYS A 8 0.64 -26.51 -5.60
C LYS A 8 1.74 -25.89 -6.46
N VAL A 9 1.38 -25.01 -7.41
CA VAL A 9 2.35 -24.27 -8.23
C VAL A 9 3.15 -23.27 -7.38
N ILE A 10 2.51 -22.58 -6.43
CA ILE A 10 3.20 -21.68 -5.49
C ILE A 10 4.13 -22.47 -4.55
N GLU A 11 3.72 -23.65 -4.08
CA GLU A 11 4.54 -24.56 -3.25
C GLU A 11 5.76 -25.09 -4.04
N LEU A 12 5.56 -25.53 -5.27
CA LEU A 12 6.63 -26.05 -6.13
C LEU A 12 7.62 -24.96 -6.56
N LEU A 13 7.15 -23.75 -6.85
CA LEU A 13 8.02 -22.59 -7.13
C LEU A 13 8.70 -22.06 -5.85
N GLY A 14 8.04 -22.16 -4.69
CA GLY A 14 8.58 -21.74 -3.40
C GLY A 14 9.73 -22.61 -2.90
N ASN A 15 9.68 -23.93 -3.17
CA ASN A 15 10.72 -24.87 -2.74
C ASN A 15 11.98 -24.89 -3.63
N SER A 16 11.94 -24.28 -4.82
CA SER A 16 13.16 -24.08 -5.64
C SER A 16 14.04 -22.93 -5.12
N ASN A 17 13.61 -22.21 -4.07
CA ASN A 17 14.32 -21.09 -3.46
C ASN A 17 14.85 -21.39 -2.04
N ASN A 18 15.25 -22.64 -1.78
CA ASN A 18 15.98 -23.04 -0.57
C ASN A 18 17.45 -22.55 -0.58
N GLY A 19 17.64 -21.23 -0.69
CA GLY A 19 18.96 -20.62 -0.66
C GLY A 19 18.96 -19.11 -0.46
N ASN A 20 17.85 -18.42 -0.72
CA ASN A 20 17.72 -17.00 -0.45
C ASN A 20 16.23 -16.65 -0.40
N LYS A 21 15.63 -16.63 0.80
CA LYS A 21 14.68 -15.55 1.07
C LYS A 21 15.52 -14.27 0.97
N GLN A 22 15.79 -13.80 -0.25
CA GLN A 22 16.21 -12.43 -0.45
C GLN A 22 15.16 -11.64 0.29
N LYS A 23 15.52 -11.14 1.49
CA LYS A 23 14.78 -10.08 2.12
C LYS A 23 14.74 -9.03 1.04
N LEU A 24 13.61 -8.91 0.34
CA LEU A 24 13.38 -7.80 -0.57
C LEU A 24 13.89 -6.59 0.20
N PRO A 25 14.86 -5.83 -0.37
CA PRO A 25 15.45 -4.72 0.34
C PRO A 25 14.29 -3.89 0.87
N LYS A 26 14.31 -3.58 2.18
CA LYS A 26 13.23 -2.81 2.79
C LYS A 26 12.98 -1.61 1.87
N PRO A 27 11.74 -1.38 1.42
CA PRO A 27 11.47 -0.26 0.55
C PRO A 27 12.02 1.00 1.23
N PRO A 28 12.65 1.91 0.47
CA PRO A 28 13.01 3.23 0.99
C PRO A 28 11.80 3.84 1.71
N HIS A 29 12.05 4.66 2.71
CA HIS A 29 10.99 5.26 3.54
C HIS A 29 9.86 5.88 2.68
N ASP A 30 10.23 6.57 1.61
CA ASP A 30 9.30 7.20 0.67
C ASP A 30 8.42 6.19 -0.09
N ILE A 31 8.99 5.02 -0.44
CA ILE A 31 8.25 3.93 -1.09
C ILE A 31 7.31 3.25 -0.10
N ALA A 32 7.72 3.11 1.17
CA ALA A 32 6.85 2.59 2.21
C ALA A 32 5.65 3.53 2.46
N LEU A 33 5.90 4.84 2.52
CA LEU A 33 4.86 5.86 2.61
C LEU A 33 3.90 5.81 1.41
N LEU A 34 4.44 5.72 0.19
CA LEU A 34 3.64 5.60 -1.03
C LEU A 34 2.76 4.34 -1.02
N ASN A 35 3.31 3.21 -0.56
CA ASN A 35 2.56 1.97 -0.48
C ASN A 35 1.42 2.06 0.56
N GLU A 36 1.62 2.73 1.70
CA GLU A 36 0.55 2.99 2.67
C GLU A 36 -0.53 3.94 2.09
N LEU A 37 -0.14 4.97 1.33
CA LEU A 37 -1.09 5.85 0.62
C LEU A 37 -1.95 5.08 -0.41
N ILE A 38 -1.31 4.20 -1.18
CA ILE A 38 -2.01 3.36 -2.16
C ILE A 38 -2.97 2.41 -1.44
N ARG A 39 -2.55 1.82 -0.32
CA ARG A 39 -3.40 0.96 0.50
C ARG A 39 -4.64 1.71 0.99
N GLU A 40 -4.48 2.91 1.54
CA GLU A 40 -5.59 3.77 1.99
C GLU A 40 -6.56 4.05 0.84
N TYR A 41 -6.02 4.44 -0.32
CA TYR A 41 -6.84 4.66 -1.52
C TYR A 41 -7.63 3.40 -1.92
N LEU A 42 -6.99 2.23 -1.93
CA LEU A 42 -7.64 0.98 -2.28
C LEU A 42 -8.76 0.63 -1.29
N ASP A 43 -8.56 0.88 0.00
CA ASP A 43 -9.54 0.59 1.05
C ASP A 43 -10.73 1.55 1.00
N SER A 44 -10.49 2.85 0.88
CA SER A 44 -11.52 3.89 0.74
C SER A 44 -12.36 3.73 -0.52
N MET A 45 -11.78 3.24 -1.62
CA MET A 45 -12.50 2.93 -2.86
C MET A 45 -13.20 1.56 -2.84
N GLY A 46 -13.03 0.77 -1.78
CA GLY A 46 -13.67 -0.54 -1.63
C GLY A 46 -13.01 -1.68 -2.41
N TYR A 47 -11.78 -1.51 -2.91
CA TYR A 47 -11.02 -2.52 -3.65
C TYR A 47 -10.38 -3.58 -2.74
N LYS A 48 -11.20 -4.29 -1.95
CA LYS A 48 -10.75 -5.21 -0.89
C LYS A 48 -9.81 -6.32 -1.35
N TYR A 49 -10.08 -6.92 -2.51
CA TYR A 49 -9.25 -7.99 -3.06
C TYR A 49 -7.89 -7.46 -3.51
N SER A 50 -7.89 -6.35 -4.25
CA SER A 50 -6.67 -5.68 -4.71
C SER A 50 -5.81 -5.22 -3.53
N SER A 51 -6.43 -4.65 -2.48
CA SER A 51 -5.75 -4.27 -1.25
C SER A 51 -5.05 -5.45 -0.59
N THR A 52 -5.73 -6.60 -0.48
CA THR A 52 -5.16 -7.81 0.14
C THR A 52 -3.96 -8.35 -0.64
N VAL A 53 -4.07 -8.42 -1.97
CA VAL A 53 -2.98 -8.87 -2.84
C VAL A 53 -1.81 -7.88 -2.79
N PHE A 54 -2.09 -6.58 -2.92
CA PHE A 54 -1.10 -5.52 -2.85
C PHE A 54 -0.33 -5.52 -1.52
N MET A 55 -1.03 -5.65 -0.39
CA MET A 55 -0.39 -5.77 0.92
C MET A 55 0.54 -6.97 1.02
N SER A 56 0.16 -8.09 0.41
CA SER A 56 0.97 -9.31 0.40
C SER A 56 2.21 -9.15 -0.49
N GLU A 57 2.07 -8.51 -1.65
CA GLU A 57 3.16 -8.25 -2.59
C GLU A 57 4.17 -7.25 -2.03
N CYS A 58 3.69 -6.17 -1.42
CA CYS A 58 4.53 -5.11 -0.83
C CYS A 58 5.08 -5.47 0.55
N ASN A 59 4.72 -6.63 1.11
CA ASN A 59 5.05 -7.03 2.48
C ASN A 59 4.63 -5.96 3.52
N LEU A 60 3.47 -5.33 3.30
CA LEU A 60 2.91 -4.32 4.18
C LEU A 60 2.39 -4.95 5.48
N SER A 61 2.41 -4.18 6.56
CA SER A 61 1.82 -4.60 7.81
C SER A 61 0.30 -4.74 7.67
N LYS A 62 -0.29 -5.71 8.38
CA LYS A 62 -1.76 -5.81 8.47
C LYS A 62 -2.37 -4.58 9.13
N GLN A 63 -1.63 -3.92 10.01
CA GLN A 63 -2.06 -2.68 10.63
C GLN A 63 -1.73 -1.50 9.71
N PRO A 64 -2.70 -0.63 9.36
CA PRO A 64 -2.44 0.59 8.60
C PRO A 64 -1.63 1.57 9.41
N LEU A 65 -0.78 2.34 8.72
CA LEU A 65 -0.13 3.49 9.33
C LEU A 65 -1.20 4.54 9.70
N ASP A 66 -0.96 5.26 10.79
CA ASP A 66 -1.85 6.33 11.21
C ASP A 66 -1.89 7.43 10.13
N ARG A 67 -3.09 7.80 9.71
CA ARG A 67 -3.33 8.83 8.70
C ARG A 67 -2.69 10.17 9.09
N PHE A 68 -2.71 10.52 10.38
CA PHE A 68 -2.06 11.74 10.87
C PHE A 68 -0.54 11.69 10.68
N LEU A 69 0.09 10.54 10.91
CA LEU A 69 1.53 10.36 10.71
C LEU A 69 1.90 10.37 9.21
N LEU A 70 1.04 9.82 8.35
CA LEU A 70 1.18 9.91 6.91
C LEU A 70 1.14 11.38 6.47
N ALA A 71 0.07 12.10 6.80
CA ALA A 71 -0.10 13.51 6.45
C ALA A 71 1.08 14.38 6.94
N GLN A 72 1.51 14.17 8.20
CA GLN A 72 2.67 14.85 8.77
C GLN A 72 3.96 14.56 7.99
N SER A 73 4.19 13.30 7.60
CA SER A 73 5.37 12.90 6.83
C SER A 73 5.39 13.51 5.43
N LEU A 74 4.21 13.80 4.86
CA LEU A 74 4.02 14.42 3.55
C LEU A 74 3.96 15.96 3.61
N GLY A 75 3.95 16.55 4.81
CA GLY A 75 3.82 18.00 5.01
C GLY A 75 2.45 18.55 4.61
N VAL A 76 1.43 17.69 4.57
CA VAL A 76 0.04 18.08 4.24
C VAL A 76 -0.72 18.34 5.54
N THR A 77 -1.42 19.47 5.61
CA THR A 77 -2.28 19.79 6.75
C THR A 77 -3.71 19.41 6.37
N GLU A 78 -4.24 18.33 6.95
CA GLU A 78 -5.63 17.94 6.71
C GLU A 78 -6.59 18.89 7.44
N ASN A 79 -7.56 19.44 6.72
CA ASN A 79 -8.73 20.07 7.34
C ASN A 79 -9.76 18.99 7.71
N ASP A 80 -10.52 19.19 8.78
CA ASP A 80 -11.50 18.20 9.30
C ASP A 80 -12.54 17.75 8.23
N ASP A 81 -12.83 18.60 7.24
CA ASP A 81 -13.74 18.31 6.12
C ASP A 81 -13.15 17.35 5.05
N GLU A 82 -11.82 17.19 4.99
CA GLU A 82 -11.14 16.40 3.95
C GLU A 82 -10.99 14.92 4.32
N ARG A 83 -11.57 14.50 5.46
CA ARG A 83 -11.47 13.13 5.97
C ARG A 83 -12.27 12.11 5.16
N GLU A 84 -13.25 12.53 4.37
CA GLU A 84 -14.03 11.64 3.50
C GLU A 84 -13.23 11.12 2.29
N LEU A 85 -12.17 11.83 1.87
CA LEU A 85 -11.37 11.44 0.72
C LEU A 85 -10.04 10.81 1.17
N PRO A 86 -9.49 9.86 0.38
CA PRO A 86 -8.16 9.31 0.63
C PRO A 86 -7.12 10.42 0.61
N LEU A 87 -6.10 10.35 1.48
CA LEU A 87 -5.03 11.35 1.55
C LEU A 87 -4.33 11.58 0.19
N LEU A 88 -4.23 10.53 -0.63
CA LEU A 88 -3.70 10.60 -2.00
C LEU A 88 -4.49 11.58 -2.89
N CYS A 89 -5.81 11.68 -2.71
CA CYS A 89 -6.66 12.64 -3.42
C CYS A 89 -6.37 14.08 -2.96
N ASN A 90 -6.24 14.31 -1.64
CA ASN A 90 -5.93 15.64 -1.09
C ASN A 90 -4.57 16.14 -1.58
N ILE A 91 -3.57 15.25 -1.68
CA ILE A 91 -2.25 15.56 -2.26
C ILE A 91 -2.41 15.98 -3.73
N LEU A 92 -3.20 15.24 -4.51
CA LEU A 92 -3.42 15.55 -5.92
C LEU A 92 -4.09 16.92 -6.10
N GLU A 93 -5.06 17.26 -5.25
CA GLU A 93 -5.70 18.59 -5.25
C GLU A 93 -4.73 19.69 -4.83
N THR A 94 -3.93 19.45 -3.79
CA THR A 94 -2.88 20.38 -3.34
C THR A 94 -1.89 20.69 -4.48
N VAL A 95 -1.40 19.65 -5.16
CA VAL A 95 -0.47 19.80 -6.31
C VAL A 95 -1.13 20.52 -7.48
N LYS A 96 -2.41 20.26 -7.75
CA LYS A 96 -3.17 20.99 -8.79
C LYS A 96 -3.30 22.48 -8.44
N ASN A 97 -3.59 22.80 -7.19
CA ASN A 97 -3.76 24.16 -6.71
C ASN A 97 -2.45 24.94 -6.71
N MET A 98 -1.31 24.29 -6.41
CA MET A 98 0.01 24.93 -6.50
C MET A 98 0.43 25.33 -7.93
N ARG A 99 -0.19 24.74 -8.95
CA ARG A 99 0.14 25.00 -10.35
C ARG A 99 -0.67 26.16 -10.96
N ASN A 100 -1.75 26.57 -10.31
CA ASN A 100 -2.60 27.70 -10.72
C ASN A 100 -2.20 28.96 -9.97
#